data_AF-A0A9E3PD65-F1
#
_entry.id   AF-A0A9E3PD65-F1
#
_cell.length_a   1.000
_cell.length_b   1.000
_cell.length_c   1.000
_cell.angle_alpha   90.00
_cell.angle_beta   90.00
_cell.angle_gamma   90.00
#
_symmetry.space_group_name_H-M   'P 1'
#
loop_
_entity.id
_entity.type
_entity.pdbx_description
1 polymer ?
#
loop_
_entity_poly.entity_id
_entity_poly.type
_entity_poly.pdbx_seq_one_letter_code
_entity_poly.pdbx_strand_id
1 'polypeptide(L)'
;MSRDNEVPAELRERIETLRRGRGFLLPHHGAMAVAAPDLQDAYFGMYKALTQTDRHLTGFEREVVWLAILIAAKEAIGTHHVELFFKEGGTHDQARLLTRLAAFALGAEAFAFMDRSWASSFPELAGEGAYLADFEALVDESLLPAGLSHLAMAGMHAALGHKWGLAAHIRAIYCRGVSEDALVEAMSLIMWPVGVNHFLDACDVWVDLMARGEVTPSPRYRAWAETPRQGGHPERG
;
A
#
# COMPACT_ATOMS: atom_id res chain seq x y z
N MET A 1 -10.32 -44.89 4.76
CA MET A 1 -10.00 -43.76 3.86
C MET A 1 -10.47 -42.50 4.58
N SER A 2 -9.55 -41.62 4.98
CA SER A 2 -9.88 -40.41 5.76
C SER A 2 -10.66 -39.43 4.89
N ARG A 3 -11.67 -38.76 5.46
CA ARG A 3 -12.41 -37.64 4.85
C ARG A 3 -11.50 -36.44 4.50
N ASP A 4 -10.23 -36.48 4.87
CA ASP A 4 -9.23 -35.42 4.61
C ASP A 4 -8.73 -35.34 3.16
N ASN A 5 -9.09 -36.29 2.30
CA ASN A 5 -8.62 -36.33 0.91
C ASN A 5 -9.57 -35.66 -0.11
N GLU A 6 -10.76 -35.24 0.31
CA GLU A 6 -11.75 -34.67 -0.60
C GLU A 6 -11.74 -33.14 -0.51
N VAL A 7 -11.63 -32.46 -1.65
CA VAL A 7 -11.77 -31.00 -1.72
C VAL A 7 -13.25 -30.68 -1.55
N PRO A 8 -13.66 -29.91 -0.52
CA PRO A 8 -15.06 -29.56 -0.35
C PRO A 8 -15.62 -28.87 -1.59
N ALA A 9 -16.83 -29.24 -2.02
CA ALA A 9 -17.48 -28.66 -3.20
C ALA A 9 -17.61 -27.13 -3.10
N GLU A 10 -17.93 -26.64 -1.89
CA GLU A 10 -18.01 -25.21 -1.55
C GLU A 10 -16.69 -24.47 -1.83
N LEU A 11 -15.54 -25.07 -1.51
CA LEU A 11 -14.24 -24.48 -1.78
C LEU A 11 -14.00 -24.33 -3.28
N ARG A 12 -14.36 -25.35 -4.08
CA ARG A 12 -14.24 -25.28 -5.55
C ARG A 12 -15.11 -24.18 -6.13
N GLU A 13 -16.36 -24.10 -5.68
CA GLU A 13 -17.31 -23.09 -6.13
C GLU A 13 -16.86 -21.67 -5.78
N ARG A 14 -16.32 -21.47 -4.57
CA ARG A 14 -15.76 -20.19 -4.12
C ARG A 14 -14.57 -19.76 -4.97
N ILE A 15 -13.59 -20.65 -5.17
CA ILE A 15 -12.42 -20.39 -6.02
C ILE A 15 -12.83 -20.04 -7.46
N GLU A 16 -13.76 -20.81 -8.02
CA GLU A 16 -14.21 -20.58 -9.39
C GLU A 16 -15.01 -19.28 -9.53
N THR A 17 -15.80 -18.90 -8.51
CA THR A 17 -16.50 -17.60 -8.48
C THR A 17 -15.52 -16.44 -8.49
N LEU A 18 -14.45 -16.51 -7.68
CA LEU A 18 -13.39 -15.50 -7.65
C LEU A 18 -12.68 -15.41 -9.00
N ARG A 19 -12.35 -16.56 -9.60
CA ARG A 19 -11.70 -16.63 -10.92
C ARG A 19 -12.59 -16.02 -12.00
N ARG A 20 -13.87 -16.38 -12.08
CA ARG A 20 -14.80 -15.82 -13.07
C ARG A 20 -14.97 -14.31 -12.93
N GLY A 21 -14.98 -13.80 -11.70
CA GLY A 21 -15.11 -12.36 -11.45
C GLY A 21 -13.99 -11.50 -12.03
N ARG A 22 -12.78 -12.06 -12.24
CA ARG A 22 -11.60 -11.33 -12.76
C ARG A 22 -10.99 -11.94 -14.03
N GLY A 23 -11.48 -13.09 -14.48
CA GLY A 23 -10.87 -13.90 -15.54
C GLY A 23 -9.75 -14.83 -15.05
N PHE A 24 -9.18 -14.56 -13.89
CA PHE A 24 -8.10 -15.33 -13.24
C PHE A 24 -8.22 -15.24 -11.71
N LEU A 25 -7.54 -16.15 -11.01
CA LEU A 25 -7.48 -16.11 -9.55
C LEU A 25 -6.23 -15.36 -9.08
N LEU A 26 -6.43 -14.35 -8.22
CA LEU A 26 -5.33 -13.70 -7.51
C LEU A 26 -4.80 -14.61 -6.40
N PRO A 27 -3.47 -14.69 -6.19
CA PRO A 27 -2.87 -15.63 -5.24
C PRO A 27 -3.46 -15.54 -3.82
N HIS A 28 -3.54 -14.35 -3.25
CA HIS A 28 -4.07 -14.14 -1.89
C HIS A 28 -5.57 -14.41 -1.78
N HIS A 29 -6.35 -14.17 -2.84
CA HIS A 29 -7.76 -14.57 -2.86
C HIS A 29 -7.90 -16.10 -2.77
N GLY A 30 -7.07 -16.85 -3.48
CA GLY A 30 -7.06 -18.31 -3.39
C GLY A 30 -6.64 -18.81 -2.01
N ALA A 31 -5.58 -18.24 -1.43
CA ALA A 31 -5.14 -18.57 -0.08
C ALA A 31 -6.24 -18.34 0.97
N MET A 32 -6.92 -17.19 0.93
CA MET A 32 -8.02 -16.90 1.85
C MET A 32 -9.25 -17.77 1.58
N ALA A 33 -9.60 -18.05 0.32
CA ALA A 33 -10.70 -18.97 0.02
C ALA A 33 -10.48 -20.36 0.66
N VAL A 34 -9.22 -20.84 0.65
CA VAL A 34 -8.87 -22.12 1.26
C VAL A 34 -8.89 -22.05 2.79
N ALA A 35 -8.27 -21.04 3.40
CA ALA A 35 -7.93 -21.08 4.82
C ALA A 35 -8.71 -20.11 5.72
N ALA A 36 -9.29 -19.04 5.16
CA ALA A 36 -9.91 -17.96 5.88
C ALA A 36 -11.06 -17.31 5.07
N PRO A 37 -12.15 -18.05 4.76
CA PRO A 37 -13.24 -17.55 3.92
C PRO A 37 -13.92 -16.30 4.51
N ASP A 38 -14.07 -16.22 5.84
CA ASP A 38 -14.64 -15.04 6.49
C ASP A 38 -13.76 -13.80 6.30
N LEU A 39 -12.43 -13.98 6.32
CA LEU A 39 -11.48 -12.89 6.03
C LEU A 39 -11.57 -12.44 4.57
N GLN A 40 -11.77 -13.37 3.64
CA GLN A 40 -12.00 -13.03 2.23
C GLN A 40 -13.27 -12.20 2.05
N ASP A 41 -14.35 -12.56 2.72
CA ASP A 41 -15.62 -11.84 2.61
C ASP A 41 -15.48 -10.42 3.19
N ALA A 42 -14.81 -10.29 4.34
CA ALA A 42 -14.48 -8.98 4.93
C ALA A 42 -13.52 -8.14 4.05
N TYR A 43 -12.56 -8.78 3.39
CA TYR A 43 -11.60 -8.12 2.50
C TYR A 43 -12.28 -7.35 1.37
N PHE A 44 -13.35 -7.88 0.77
CA PHE A 44 -14.07 -7.16 -0.28
C PHE A 44 -14.81 -5.93 0.25
N GLY A 45 -15.37 -6.03 1.47
CA GLY A 45 -15.96 -4.88 2.16
C GLY A 45 -14.94 -3.79 2.44
N MET A 46 -13.77 -4.18 2.98
CA MET A 46 -12.65 -3.28 3.24
C MET A 46 -12.16 -2.63 1.94
N TYR A 47 -11.94 -3.40 0.86
CA TYR A 47 -11.49 -2.87 -0.42
C TYR A 47 -12.44 -1.79 -0.94
N LYS A 48 -13.74 -2.07 -0.95
CA LYS A 48 -14.75 -1.10 -1.38
C LYS A 48 -14.71 0.18 -0.54
N ALA A 49 -14.62 0.05 0.79
CA ALA A 49 -14.57 1.18 1.70
C ALA A 49 -13.28 2.03 1.52
N LEU A 50 -12.16 1.37 1.20
CA LEU A 50 -10.86 2.01 1.11
C LEU A 50 -10.59 2.67 -0.25
N THR A 51 -10.98 2.01 -1.36
CA THR A 51 -10.56 2.40 -2.72
C THR A 51 -11.68 2.86 -3.63
N GLN A 52 -12.94 2.54 -3.32
CA GLN A 52 -14.08 2.81 -4.21
C GLN A 52 -15.10 3.80 -3.63
N THR A 53 -14.97 4.16 -2.35
CA THR A 53 -15.89 5.07 -1.67
C THR A 53 -15.22 6.43 -1.54
N ASP A 54 -15.86 7.46 -2.08
CA ASP A 54 -15.40 8.83 -1.86
C ASP A 54 -15.58 9.23 -0.40
N ARG A 55 -14.59 9.95 0.13
CA ARG A 55 -14.51 10.34 1.55
C ARG A 55 -14.15 11.83 1.65
N HIS A 56 -13.00 12.16 2.21
CA HIS A 56 -12.58 13.51 2.55
C HIS A 56 -11.57 14.08 1.55
N LEU A 57 -10.76 13.23 0.92
CA LEU A 57 -9.91 13.61 -0.21
C LEU A 57 -10.70 13.55 -1.52
N THR A 58 -10.49 14.55 -2.37
CA THR A 58 -10.89 14.49 -3.79
C THR A 58 -10.17 13.36 -4.52
N GLY A 59 -10.64 13.00 -5.71
CA GLY A 59 -9.97 12.00 -6.57
C GLY A 59 -8.49 12.32 -6.77
N PHE A 60 -8.17 13.56 -7.18
CA PHE A 60 -6.80 14.03 -7.34
C PHE A 60 -5.96 13.95 -6.05
N GLU A 61 -6.47 14.48 -4.94
CA GLU A 61 -5.73 14.45 -3.66
C GLU A 61 -5.46 13.03 -3.17
N ARG A 62 -6.43 12.12 -3.34
CA ARG A 62 -6.28 10.71 -3.00
C ARG A 62 -5.17 10.07 -3.83
N GLU A 63 -5.14 10.31 -5.14
CA GLU A 63 -4.10 9.75 -6.02
C GLU A 63 -2.72 10.38 -5.79
N VAL A 64 -2.63 11.64 -5.33
CA VAL A 64 -1.38 12.24 -4.86
C VAL A 64 -0.81 11.45 -3.66
N VAL A 65 -1.65 11.16 -2.66
CA VAL A 65 -1.24 10.38 -1.49
C VAL A 65 -0.92 8.93 -1.87
N TRP A 66 -1.71 8.34 -2.78
CA TRP A 66 -1.48 6.98 -3.27
C TRP A 66 -0.13 6.84 -3.97
N LEU A 67 0.16 7.75 -4.92
CA LEU A 67 1.43 7.78 -5.63
C LEU A 67 2.62 8.02 -4.68
N ALA A 68 2.45 8.91 -3.69
CA ALA A 68 3.44 9.13 -2.63
C ALA A 68 3.78 7.83 -1.87
N ILE A 69 2.76 7.09 -1.43
CA ILE A 69 2.93 5.83 -0.72
C ILE A 69 3.61 4.79 -1.61
N LEU A 70 3.19 4.65 -2.88
CA LEU A 70 3.79 3.72 -3.83
C LEU A 70 5.30 3.96 -4.00
N ILE A 71 5.70 5.22 -4.20
CA ILE A 71 7.11 5.58 -4.36
C ILE A 71 7.90 5.23 -3.08
N ALA A 72 7.38 5.61 -1.91
CA ALA A 72 8.06 5.34 -0.64
C ALA A 72 8.18 3.84 -0.33
N ALA A 73 7.12 3.08 -0.59
CA ALA A 73 7.07 1.63 -0.39
C ALA A 73 7.80 0.85 -1.50
N LYS A 74 8.23 1.51 -2.59
CA LYS A 74 8.80 0.89 -3.80
C LYS A 74 7.87 -0.17 -4.40
N GLU A 75 6.57 0.10 -4.36
CA GLU A 75 5.53 -0.83 -4.72
C GLU A 75 5.18 -0.62 -6.22
N ALA A 76 5.16 -1.72 -6.99
CA ALA A 76 5.05 -1.70 -8.44
C ALA A 76 3.76 -2.35 -8.99
N ILE A 77 2.94 -3.00 -8.15
CA ILE A 77 1.69 -3.67 -8.50
C ILE A 77 0.57 -2.64 -8.70
N GLY A 78 0.56 -1.56 -7.91
CA GLY A 78 -0.46 -0.51 -7.96
C GLY A 78 -0.40 0.43 -9.18
N THR A 79 0.08 -0.01 -10.35
CA THR A 79 0.24 0.85 -11.55
C THR A 79 -1.05 1.54 -11.99
N HIS A 80 -2.22 0.97 -11.69
CA HIS A 80 -3.50 1.62 -11.95
C HIS A 80 -3.62 3.00 -11.26
N HIS A 81 -3.01 3.18 -10.08
CA HIS A 81 -3.00 4.48 -9.40
C HIS A 81 -2.11 5.51 -10.10
N VAL A 82 -1.09 5.07 -10.84
CA VAL A 82 -0.32 5.96 -11.72
C VAL A 82 -1.21 6.46 -12.87
N GLU A 83 -2.02 5.58 -13.46
CA GLU A 83 -2.98 5.97 -14.50
C GLU A 83 -4.06 6.90 -13.96
N LEU A 84 -4.62 6.59 -12.79
CA LEU A 84 -5.62 7.43 -12.12
C LEU A 84 -5.05 8.80 -11.76
N PHE A 85 -3.81 8.87 -11.24
CA PHE A 85 -3.15 10.14 -10.96
C PHE A 85 -3.14 11.07 -12.17
N PHE A 86 -2.73 10.58 -13.35
CA PHE A 86 -2.75 11.39 -14.57
C PHE A 86 -4.17 11.69 -15.05
N LYS A 87 -5.10 10.75 -14.91
CA LYS A 87 -6.52 10.94 -15.27
C LYS A 87 -7.18 12.04 -14.44
N GLU A 88 -6.83 12.15 -13.17
CA GLU A 88 -7.32 13.17 -12.23
C GLU A 88 -6.56 14.52 -12.38
N GLY A 89 -5.73 14.67 -13.42
CA GLY A 89 -5.03 15.93 -13.74
C GLY A 89 -3.62 16.04 -13.17
N GLY A 90 -3.08 14.96 -12.62
CA GLY A 90 -1.70 14.90 -12.15
C GLY A 90 -0.67 15.18 -13.25
N THR A 91 0.45 15.79 -12.89
CA THR A 91 1.52 16.18 -13.81
C THR A 91 2.84 15.50 -13.49
N HIS A 92 3.75 15.48 -14.47
CA HIS A 92 5.11 14.98 -14.25
C HIS A 92 5.88 15.80 -13.21
N ASP A 93 5.62 17.10 -13.10
CA ASP A 93 6.29 17.96 -12.11
C ASP A 93 5.81 17.67 -10.69
N GLN A 94 4.51 17.39 -10.52
CA GLN A 94 3.97 16.88 -9.26
C GLN A 94 4.56 15.49 -8.92
N ALA A 95 4.63 14.56 -9.88
CA ALA A 95 5.27 13.26 -9.65
C ALA A 95 6.76 13.40 -9.27
N ARG A 96 7.48 14.36 -9.88
CA ARG A 96 8.87 14.71 -9.52
C ARG A 96 8.95 15.24 -8.10
N LEU A 97 8.04 16.12 -7.68
CA LEU A 97 7.97 16.62 -6.31
C LEU A 97 7.73 15.47 -5.33
N LEU A 98 6.75 14.60 -5.58
CA LEU A 98 6.47 13.43 -4.74
C LEU A 98 7.66 12.48 -4.64
N THR A 99 8.44 12.32 -5.72
CA THR A 99 9.68 11.53 -5.70
C THR A 99 10.74 12.15 -4.77
N ARG A 100 10.90 13.48 -4.80
CA ARG A 100 11.81 14.20 -3.89
C ARG A 100 11.35 14.09 -2.44
N LEU A 101 10.05 14.23 -2.19
CA LEU A 101 9.45 14.07 -0.86
C LEU A 101 9.65 12.65 -0.32
N ALA A 102 9.49 11.62 -1.15
CA ALA A 102 9.75 10.23 -0.74
C ALA A 102 11.22 10.00 -0.40
N ALA A 103 12.15 10.55 -1.17
CA ALA A 103 13.58 10.50 -0.84
C ALA A 103 13.88 11.20 0.49
N PHE A 104 13.22 12.34 0.76
CA PHE A 104 13.35 13.05 2.03
C PHE A 104 12.75 12.26 3.21
N ALA A 105 11.59 11.62 3.03
CA ALA A 105 10.97 10.77 4.03
C ALA A 105 11.85 9.57 4.42
N LEU A 106 12.51 8.95 3.44
CA LEU A 106 13.51 7.89 3.67
C LEU A 106 14.72 8.38 4.48
N GLY A 107 15.13 9.65 4.28
CA GLY A 107 16.22 10.29 5.02
C GLY A 107 15.86 10.77 6.44
N ALA A 108 14.59 10.73 6.85
CA ALA A 108 14.14 11.28 8.13
C ALA A 108 14.78 10.64 9.36
N GLU A 109 15.27 9.40 9.25
CA GLU A 109 15.99 8.74 10.35
C GLU A 109 17.29 9.45 10.73
N ALA A 110 17.92 10.16 9.79
CA ALA A 110 19.09 10.99 10.08
C ALA A 110 18.72 12.16 11.01
N PHE A 111 17.61 12.85 10.75
CA PHE A 111 17.10 13.90 11.62
C PHE A 111 16.68 13.35 12.99
N ALA A 112 15.99 12.20 13.01
CA ALA A 112 15.63 11.54 14.25
C ALA A 112 16.86 11.12 15.08
N PHE A 113 17.96 10.75 14.42
CA PHE A 113 19.23 10.46 15.07
C PHE A 113 19.90 11.72 15.62
N MET A 114 19.96 12.81 14.83
CA MET A 114 20.49 14.11 15.26
C MET A 114 19.76 14.62 16.49
N ASP A 115 18.42 14.60 16.47
CA ASP A 115 17.54 14.98 17.56
C ASP A 115 17.85 14.23 18.86
N ARG A 116 17.87 12.89 18.80
CA ARG A 116 18.07 12.05 19.99
C ARG A 116 19.49 12.10 20.52
N SER A 117 20.49 12.18 19.64
CA SER A 117 21.87 11.85 20.00
C SER A 117 22.75 13.08 20.15
N TRP A 118 22.55 14.10 19.29
CA TRP A 118 23.48 15.22 19.17
C TRP A 118 22.82 16.59 19.23
N ALA A 119 21.56 16.70 19.68
CA ALA A 119 20.88 17.99 19.79
C ALA A 119 21.62 19.02 20.64
N SER A 120 22.33 18.60 21.70
CA SER A 120 23.14 19.51 22.51
C SER A 120 24.36 20.06 21.78
N SER A 121 24.89 19.33 20.79
CA SER A 121 26.07 19.71 20.02
C SER A 121 25.70 20.44 18.72
N PHE A 122 24.53 20.17 18.17
CA PHE A 122 24.03 20.76 16.92
C PHE A 122 22.56 21.23 17.07
N PRO A 123 22.27 22.21 17.92
CA PRO A 123 20.89 22.61 18.21
C PRO A 123 20.12 23.13 16.99
N GLU A 124 20.81 23.65 15.98
CA GLU A 124 20.19 24.15 14.73
C GLU A 124 19.93 23.05 13.69
N LEU A 125 20.60 21.90 13.80
CA LEU A 125 20.49 20.78 12.86
C LEU A 125 19.73 19.58 13.44
N ALA A 126 19.23 19.74 14.66
CA ALA A 126 18.56 18.69 15.40
C ALA A 126 17.07 19.01 15.56
N GLY A 127 16.29 17.94 15.68
CA GLY A 127 14.89 18.04 16.02
C GLY A 127 13.96 18.28 14.85
N GLU A 128 12.69 18.27 15.19
CA GLU A 128 11.57 18.41 14.28
C GLU A 128 11.57 19.75 13.52
N GLY A 129 12.02 20.83 14.16
CA GLY A 129 12.06 22.15 13.53
C GLY A 129 12.97 22.19 12.31
N ALA A 130 14.19 21.66 12.42
CA ALA A 130 15.14 21.58 11.31
C ALA A 130 14.60 20.69 10.18
N TYR A 131 14.05 19.52 10.53
CA TYR A 131 13.43 18.61 9.58
C TYR A 131 12.26 19.25 8.80
N LEU A 132 11.35 19.91 9.51
CA LEU A 132 10.21 20.58 8.87
C LEU A 132 10.66 21.79 8.06
N ALA A 133 11.65 22.56 8.49
CA ALA A 133 12.19 23.66 7.69
C ALA A 133 12.76 23.17 6.35
N ASP A 134 13.51 22.06 6.37
CA ASP A 134 14.05 21.45 5.14
C ASP A 134 12.94 20.85 4.27
N PHE A 135 11.89 20.27 4.86
CA PHE A 135 10.69 19.87 4.13
C PHE A 135 10.01 21.06 3.45
N GLU A 136 9.77 22.16 4.16
CA GLU A 136 9.12 23.35 3.61
C GLU A 136 9.95 23.97 2.47
N ALA A 137 11.29 23.90 2.54
CA ALA A 137 12.17 24.32 1.44
C ALA A 137 12.10 23.41 0.20
N LEU A 138 11.62 22.16 0.33
CA LEU A 138 11.39 21.25 -0.78
C LEU A 138 10.00 21.40 -1.41
N VAL A 139 9.01 21.86 -0.65
CA VAL A 139 7.63 22.02 -1.10
C VAL A 139 7.53 23.19 -2.09
N ASP A 140 6.71 22.98 -3.12
CA ASP A 140 6.31 24.02 -4.06
C ASP A 140 4.78 24.11 -4.08
N GLU A 141 4.22 25.14 -3.43
CA GLU A 141 2.77 25.33 -3.33
C GLU A 141 2.09 25.65 -4.67
N SER A 142 2.86 25.98 -5.72
CA SER A 142 2.32 26.07 -7.07
C SER A 142 2.07 24.71 -7.72
N LEU A 143 2.74 23.65 -7.22
CA LEU A 143 2.55 22.27 -7.68
C LEU A 143 1.57 21.49 -6.80
N LEU A 144 1.73 21.56 -5.48
CA LEU A 144 0.87 20.87 -4.50
C LEU A 144 0.65 21.75 -3.27
N PRO A 145 -0.60 21.93 -2.80
CA PRO A 145 -0.87 22.66 -1.56
C PRO A 145 -0.07 22.10 -0.38
N ALA A 146 0.42 22.97 0.51
CA ALA A 146 1.22 22.53 1.65
C ALA A 146 0.50 21.50 2.53
N GLY A 147 -0.80 21.69 2.77
CA GLY A 147 -1.62 20.73 3.53
C GLY A 147 -1.64 19.33 2.91
N LEU A 148 -1.81 19.24 1.58
CA LEU A 148 -1.75 17.98 0.84
C LEU A 148 -0.35 17.36 0.87
N SER A 149 0.69 18.19 0.81
CA SER A 149 2.08 17.72 0.95
C SER A 149 2.35 17.09 2.32
N HIS A 150 1.83 17.66 3.41
CA HIS A 150 1.91 17.03 4.73
C HIS A 150 1.10 15.72 4.81
N LEU A 151 -0.09 15.65 4.21
CA LEU A 151 -0.89 14.41 4.15
C LEU A 151 -0.16 13.31 3.38
N ALA A 152 0.46 13.65 2.25
CA ALA A 152 1.31 12.73 1.49
C ALA A 152 2.49 12.22 2.34
N MET A 153 3.19 13.12 3.05
CA MET A 153 4.28 12.74 3.96
C MET A 153 3.80 11.87 5.13
N ALA A 154 2.61 12.13 5.69
CA ALA A 154 2.02 11.28 6.71
C ALA A 154 1.76 9.86 6.17
N GLY A 155 1.22 9.74 4.96
CA GLY A 155 1.06 8.46 4.27
C GLY A 155 2.39 7.74 4.04
N MET A 156 3.42 8.44 3.54
CA MET A 156 4.76 7.88 3.34
C MET A 156 5.39 7.38 4.64
N HIS A 157 5.41 8.20 5.70
CA HIS A 157 5.99 7.79 6.98
C HIS A 157 5.21 6.65 7.63
N ALA A 158 3.89 6.62 7.48
CA ALA A 158 3.08 5.51 7.96
C ALA A 158 3.40 4.21 7.20
N ALA A 159 3.58 4.29 5.87
CA ALA A 159 3.99 3.15 5.05
C ALA A 159 5.40 2.64 5.40
N LEU A 160 6.33 3.55 5.70
CA LEU A 160 7.70 3.23 6.10
C LEU A 160 7.82 2.78 7.58
N GLY A 161 6.78 2.97 8.40
CA GLY A 161 6.84 2.75 9.84
C GLY A 161 7.69 3.78 10.61
N HIS A 162 7.99 4.92 9.99
CA HIS A 162 8.86 5.98 10.53
C HIS A 162 8.10 6.87 11.53
N LYS A 163 7.97 6.41 12.77
CA LYS A 163 7.18 7.07 13.82
C LYS A 163 7.59 8.52 14.10
N TRP A 164 8.89 8.82 14.08
CA TRP A 164 9.40 10.16 14.38
C TRP A 164 8.97 11.18 13.32
N GLY A 165 9.16 10.85 12.04
CA GLY A 165 8.73 11.69 10.91
C GLY A 165 7.21 11.81 10.83
N LEU A 166 6.48 10.71 11.05
CA LEU A 166 5.02 10.74 11.13
C LEU A 166 4.53 11.72 12.20
N ALA A 167 5.12 11.68 13.39
CA ALA A 167 4.74 12.57 14.49
C ALA A 167 4.99 14.06 14.15
N ALA A 168 6.08 14.36 13.44
CA ALA A 168 6.37 15.72 12.96
C ALA A 168 5.30 16.24 11.98
N HIS A 169 4.95 15.42 10.98
CA HIS A 169 3.92 15.84 10.01
C HIS A 169 2.52 15.92 10.63
N ILE A 170 2.16 15.04 11.57
CA ILE A 170 0.89 15.15 12.30
C ILE A 170 0.84 16.48 13.07
N ARG A 171 1.88 16.85 13.82
CA ARG A 171 1.90 18.14 14.52
C ARG A 171 1.76 19.32 13.57
N ALA A 172 2.46 19.30 12.44
CA ALA A 172 2.36 20.34 11.41
C ALA A 172 0.96 20.42 10.78
N ILE A 173 0.28 19.29 10.54
CA ILE A 173 -1.11 19.21 10.06
C ILE A 173 -2.05 19.92 11.04
N TYR A 174 -1.93 19.65 12.35
CA TYR A 174 -2.73 20.32 13.38
C TYR A 174 -2.47 21.82 13.43
N CYS A 175 -1.20 22.24 13.40
CA CYS A 175 -0.84 23.67 13.37
C CYS A 175 -1.43 24.40 12.15
N ARG A 176 -1.63 23.72 11.03
CA ARG A 176 -2.21 24.26 9.79
C ARG A 176 -3.74 24.15 9.73
N GLY A 177 -4.38 23.48 10.68
CA GLY A 177 -5.83 23.26 10.67
C GLY A 177 -6.31 22.35 9.53
N VAL A 178 -5.44 21.44 9.05
CA VAL A 178 -5.80 20.42 8.05
C VAL A 178 -6.71 19.37 8.72
N SER A 179 -7.72 18.89 8.00
CA SER A 179 -8.74 17.98 8.52
C SER A 179 -8.15 16.67 9.07
N GLU A 180 -8.56 16.30 10.29
CA GLU A 180 -8.26 14.99 10.89
C GLU A 180 -8.82 13.85 10.04
N ASP A 181 -10.01 14.04 9.44
CA ASP A 181 -10.63 13.03 8.60
C ASP A 181 -9.81 12.77 7.32
N ALA A 182 -9.23 13.82 6.73
CA ALA A 182 -8.33 13.70 5.59
C ALA A 182 -7.01 13.00 5.98
N LEU A 183 -6.51 13.25 7.19
CA LEU A 183 -5.34 12.54 7.73
C LEU A 183 -5.63 11.05 7.95
N VAL A 184 -6.78 10.70 8.54
CA VAL A 184 -7.20 9.30 8.71
C VAL A 184 -7.30 8.61 7.36
N GLU A 185 -7.92 9.27 6.38
CA GLU A 185 -8.00 8.75 5.02
C GLU A 185 -6.62 8.54 4.39
N ALA A 186 -5.73 9.52 4.45
CA ALA A 186 -4.39 9.44 3.88
C ALA A 186 -3.59 8.28 4.48
N MET A 187 -3.62 8.11 5.81
CA MET A 187 -2.92 7.01 6.49
C MET A 187 -3.59 5.66 6.25
N SER A 188 -4.90 5.58 6.07
CA SER A 188 -5.58 4.29 5.85
C SER A 188 -5.16 3.63 4.53
N LEU A 189 -4.75 4.43 3.54
CA LEU A 189 -4.35 3.92 2.23
C LEU A 189 -3.16 2.94 2.31
N ILE A 190 -2.30 3.03 3.34
CA ILE A 190 -1.15 2.13 3.51
C ILE A 190 -1.55 0.66 3.62
N MET A 191 -2.79 0.38 4.08
CA MET A 191 -3.31 -0.99 4.21
C MET A 191 -3.21 -1.76 2.89
N TRP A 192 -3.24 -1.05 1.76
CA TRP A 192 -3.08 -1.67 0.45
C TRP A 192 -1.60 -1.93 0.09
N PRO A 193 -0.73 -0.91 -0.12
CA PRO A 193 0.61 -1.12 -0.67
C PRO A 193 1.54 -1.90 0.26
N VAL A 194 1.41 -1.72 1.58
CA VAL A 194 2.30 -2.39 2.57
C VAL A 194 1.60 -3.50 3.37
N GLY A 195 0.32 -3.74 3.11
CA GLY A 195 -0.45 -4.83 3.71
C GLY A 195 -0.89 -5.85 2.67
N VAL A 196 -1.89 -5.51 1.87
CA VAL A 196 -2.48 -6.41 0.87
C VAL A 196 -1.48 -6.81 -0.21
N ASN A 197 -0.69 -5.88 -0.75
CA ASN A 197 0.26 -6.20 -1.82
C ASN A 197 1.40 -7.11 -1.31
N HIS A 198 1.91 -6.88 -0.09
CA HIS A 198 2.85 -7.80 0.54
C HIS A 198 2.26 -9.20 0.76
N PHE A 199 0.96 -9.29 1.12
CA PHE A 199 0.30 -10.59 1.25
C PHE A 199 0.08 -11.26 -0.11
N LEU A 200 -0.25 -10.49 -1.14
CA LEU A 200 -0.32 -10.97 -2.53
C LEU A 200 1.01 -11.57 -2.95
N ASP A 201 2.13 -10.87 -2.77
CA ASP A 201 3.48 -11.34 -3.11
C ASP A 201 3.85 -12.62 -2.37
N ALA A 202 3.59 -12.67 -1.05
CA ALA A 202 3.83 -13.87 -0.26
C ALA A 202 3.03 -15.07 -0.76
N CYS A 203 1.76 -14.86 -1.13
CA CYS A 203 0.93 -15.91 -1.72
C CYS A 203 1.37 -16.28 -3.13
N ASP A 204 1.89 -15.35 -3.92
CA ASP A 204 2.40 -15.62 -5.26
C ASP A 204 3.64 -16.53 -5.22
N VAL A 205 4.60 -16.20 -4.34
CA VAL A 205 5.75 -17.07 -4.06
C VAL A 205 5.28 -18.47 -3.66
N TRP A 206 4.32 -18.57 -2.75
CA TRP A 206 3.83 -19.86 -2.27
C TRP A 206 3.17 -20.70 -3.37
N VAL A 207 2.29 -20.09 -4.19
CA VAL A 207 1.63 -20.82 -5.28
C VAL A 207 2.61 -21.22 -6.37
N ASP A 208 3.67 -20.44 -6.59
CA ASP A 208 4.76 -20.79 -7.50
C ASP A 208 5.56 -22.02 -7.05
N LEU A 209 5.88 -22.11 -5.76
CA LEU A 209 6.54 -23.29 -5.19
C LEU A 209 5.69 -24.55 -5.37
N MET A 210 4.36 -24.44 -5.22
CA MET A 210 3.43 -25.54 -5.48
C MET A 210 3.40 -25.92 -6.97
N ALA A 211 3.33 -24.93 -7.86
CA ALA A 211 3.28 -25.14 -9.31
C ALA A 211 4.57 -25.76 -9.89
N ARG A 212 5.72 -25.49 -9.25
CA ARG A 212 7.03 -26.07 -9.61
C ARG A 212 7.28 -27.45 -8.99
N GLY A 213 6.41 -27.90 -8.08
CA GLY A 213 6.56 -29.17 -7.37
C GLY A 213 7.64 -29.15 -6.29
N GLU A 214 8.11 -27.96 -5.88
CA GLU A 214 9.10 -27.80 -4.80
C GLU A 214 8.47 -28.08 -3.43
N VAL A 215 7.16 -27.91 -3.31
CA VAL A 215 6.36 -28.31 -2.14
C VAL A 215 5.14 -29.11 -2.59
N THR A 216 4.70 -30.07 -1.76
CA THR A 216 3.52 -30.90 -2.08
C THR A 216 2.29 -30.35 -1.36
N PRO A 217 1.31 -29.78 -2.08
CA PRO A 217 0.10 -29.27 -1.45
C PRO A 217 -0.81 -30.41 -0.96
N SER A 218 -1.47 -30.17 0.17
CA SER A 218 -2.62 -30.97 0.58
C SER A 218 -3.78 -30.79 -0.43
N PRO A 219 -4.76 -31.70 -0.46
CA PRO A 219 -5.84 -31.66 -1.46
C PRO A 219 -6.56 -30.30 -1.56
N ARG A 220 -6.84 -29.64 -0.43
CA ARG A 220 -7.48 -28.31 -0.41
C ARG A 220 -6.63 -27.23 -1.08
N TYR A 221 -5.33 -27.21 -0.81
CA TYR A 221 -4.40 -26.23 -1.38
C TYR A 221 -4.06 -26.55 -2.84
N ARG A 222 -4.15 -27.82 -3.25
CA ARG A 222 -4.01 -28.22 -4.64
C ARG A 222 -5.10 -27.61 -5.52
N ALA A 223 -6.34 -27.56 -5.04
CA ALA A 223 -7.44 -26.90 -5.76
C ALA A 223 -7.16 -25.41 -6.03
N TRP A 224 -6.52 -24.72 -5.09
CA TRP A 224 -6.03 -23.36 -5.33
C TRP A 224 -4.88 -23.33 -6.34
N ALA A 225 -3.84 -24.15 -6.14
CA ALA A 225 -2.64 -24.15 -6.98
C ALA A 225 -2.90 -24.49 -8.46
N GLU A 226 -3.88 -25.34 -8.74
CA GLU A 226 -4.24 -25.77 -10.10
C GLU A 226 -5.19 -24.79 -10.83
N THR A 227 -5.70 -23.76 -10.14
CA THR A 227 -6.62 -22.80 -10.75
C THR A 227 -5.86 -21.76 -11.60
N PRO A 228 -6.33 -21.41 -12.82
CA PRO A 228 -5.66 -20.44 -13.68
C PRO A 228 -5.36 -19.09 -13.00
N ARG A 229 -4.11 -18.63 -13.16
CA ARG A 229 -3.56 -17.40 -12.55
C ARG A 229 -3.41 -16.27 -13.58
N GLN A 230 -3.25 -15.04 -13.09
CA GLN A 230 -2.90 -13.89 -13.94
C GLN A 230 -1.55 -14.16 -14.62
N GLY A 231 -1.47 -13.99 -15.95
CA GLY A 231 -0.26 -14.28 -16.71
C GLY A 231 0.06 -15.77 -16.87
N GLY A 232 -0.80 -16.67 -16.38
CA GLY A 232 -0.70 -18.09 -16.67
C GLY A 232 -1.11 -18.37 -18.11
N HIS A 233 -0.13 -18.43 -19.01
CA HIS A 233 -0.34 -19.05 -20.31
C HIS A 233 -0.89 -20.48 -20.12
N PRO A 234 -1.89 -20.93 -20.90
CA PRO A 234 -2.03 -22.35 -21.13
C PRO A 234 -0.75 -22.84 -21.83
N GLU A 235 -0.40 -24.09 -21.59
CA GLU A 235 0.46 -24.98 -22.39
C GLU A 235 1.58 -25.62 -21.54
N ARG A 236 1.33 -26.86 -21.14
CA ARG A 236 2.38 -27.88 -21.16
C ARG A 236 1.91 -28.95 -22.14
N GLY A 237 2.61 -29.06 -23.27
CA GLY A 237 2.70 -30.31 -24.02
C GLY A 237 3.46 -31.37 -23.24
#